data_AF-A0A6I2H3N7-F1
#
_entry.id   AF-A0A6I2H3N7-F1
#
_cell.length_a   1.000
_cell.length_b   1.000
_cell.length_c   1.000
_cell.angle_alpha   90.00
_cell.angle_beta   90.00
_cell.angle_gamma   90.00
#
_symmetry.space_group_name_H-M   'P 1'
#
loop_
_entity.id
_entity.type
_entity.pdbx_description
1 polymer ?
#
loop_
_entity_poly.entity_id
_entity_poly.type
_entity_poly.pdbx_seq_one_letter_code
_entity_poly.pdbx_strand_id
1 'polypeptide(L)'
;MRSLALLLSLLGALQASAAPAAKDPRCRGAGPARAARFLTPGQPAAPAQLTAYAAACAQDSVVQLTSQLIRFRTVSSEVPAAKSPEIARMGAFLQGWAKRNGLAFRTVGQNDVFELAWGEGPLQVGFVFHGDVVPAPAHEWKTKPFEPVVKDGKLYGRGAMDDKAPLAAVLTLIQLSNELGLKPAGRVLVIVGNGEESDWTGMQAYAEKEPHPPHVISVDANFPLVAAQSGFVGWALEADAAPAAAPDSAGAADAGTPAPAARLRVTALSGGEFLTQVPGQAELTLLPVGMSAAQALAQVQANVAALAAERPLMKVEVKRAGGSVRLVARGVAVHSSVAEEGRNALWDLAAVASRLPLEDGGAKAMLGLLASHFDGDVWGQKLGLAYEDPLMGRLLVTADLLRLEKGKVTLGINMRRPQGKDAAAFNASLDAAARRVAEATGGRVHEGKGRYVGDPHVADPSGPLVTTLLGIYRQQMSDPQAAPRSVRGGTYARLFPRAVDFGPDFPGDLYTGHAPDEFVSLERLDQLTRLLAGAMGAFAFTAPPK
;
A
#
# COMPACT_ATOMS: atom_id res chain seq x y z
N MET A 1 -33.58 38.96 -8.43
CA MET A 1 -34.63 37.92 -8.44
C MET A 1 -34.21 36.89 -9.47
N ARG A 2 -33.74 35.68 -9.18
CA ARG A 2 -33.94 34.74 -8.08
C ARG A 2 -32.62 34.03 -7.78
N SER A 3 -32.13 34.17 -6.55
CA SER A 3 -31.28 33.18 -5.89
C SER A 3 -32.18 32.17 -5.18
N LEU A 4 -31.61 31.05 -4.70
CA LEU A 4 -32.26 29.98 -3.92
C LEU A 4 -33.11 28.97 -4.71
N ALA A 5 -32.46 27.93 -5.26
CA ALA A 5 -33.05 26.59 -5.40
C ALA A 5 -31.98 25.59 -5.91
N LEU A 6 -30.98 25.25 -5.09
CA LEU A 6 -30.24 23.97 -5.20
C LEU A 6 -29.39 23.69 -3.95
N LEU A 7 -29.98 23.86 -2.75
CA LEU A 7 -29.28 23.71 -1.47
C LEU A 7 -30.12 22.96 -0.42
N LEU A 8 -30.95 22.01 -0.87
CA LEU A 8 -31.67 21.08 0.01
C LEU A 8 -31.71 19.67 -0.60
N SER A 9 -30.62 18.92 -0.42
CA SER A 9 -30.66 17.45 -0.36
C SER A 9 -29.61 16.85 0.60
N LEU A 10 -28.88 17.68 1.34
CA LEU A 10 -28.12 17.28 2.53
C LEU A 10 -29.02 17.38 3.77
N LEU A 11 -29.95 16.43 3.92
CA LEU A 11 -30.69 16.22 5.16
C LEU A 11 -30.39 14.81 5.67
N GLY A 12 -29.34 14.76 6.49
CA GLY A 12 -29.14 13.89 7.64
C GLY A 12 -29.77 12.50 7.60
N ALA A 13 -29.00 11.52 7.13
CA ALA A 13 -28.96 10.24 7.80
C ALA A 13 -27.96 10.35 8.97
N LEU A 14 -28.37 11.02 10.05
CA LEU A 14 -27.77 10.68 11.35
C LEU A 14 -28.25 9.26 11.64
N GLN A 15 -27.40 8.27 11.34
CA GLN A 15 -27.53 6.98 12.00
C GLN A 15 -27.35 7.26 13.49
N ALA A 16 -28.47 7.25 14.21
CA ALA A 16 -28.47 7.21 15.65
C ALA A 16 -27.54 6.06 16.06
N SER A 17 -26.48 6.36 16.80
CA SER A 17 -25.64 5.32 17.39
C SER A 17 -26.56 4.45 18.23
N ALA A 18 -26.81 3.21 17.79
CA ALA A 18 -27.54 2.26 18.59
C ALA A 18 -26.83 2.18 19.94
N ALA A 19 -27.59 2.36 21.03
CA ALA A 19 -27.06 2.10 22.36
C ALA A 19 -26.40 0.72 22.36
N PRO A 20 -25.22 0.53 23.00
CA PRO A 20 -24.52 -0.74 22.98
C PRO A 20 -25.50 -1.83 23.43
N ALA A 21 -25.67 -2.85 22.59
CA ALA A 21 -26.57 -3.96 22.90
C ALA A 21 -26.24 -4.49 24.30
N ALA A 22 -27.27 -4.75 25.10
CA ALA A 22 -27.07 -5.29 26.44
C ALA A 22 -26.24 -6.58 26.33
N LYS A 23 -25.14 -6.65 27.10
CA LYS A 23 -24.23 -7.82 27.08
C LYS A 23 -25.03 -9.08 27.37
N ASP A 24 -24.84 -10.10 26.54
CA ASP A 24 -25.52 -11.39 26.71
C ASP A 24 -25.20 -11.94 28.11
N PRO A 25 -26.21 -12.21 28.96
CA PRO A 25 -25.98 -12.67 30.32
C PRO A 25 -25.21 -14.00 30.40
N ARG A 26 -25.22 -14.79 29.31
CA ARG A 26 -24.44 -16.02 29.19
C ARG A 26 -22.94 -15.77 29.16
N CYS A 27 -22.48 -14.57 28.79
CA CYS A 27 -21.07 -14.22 28.72
C CYS A 27 -20.40 -13.92 30.07
N ARG A 28 -21.15 -13.96 31.20
CA ARG A 28 -20.57 -13.74 32.53
C ARG A 28 -19.57 -14.82 32.92
N GLY A 29 -18.43 -14.43 33.49
CA GLY A 29 -17.36 -15.36 33.89
C GLY A 29 -16.38 -15.65 32.76
N ALA A 30 -15.67 -16.77 32.84
CA ALA A 30 -14.66 -17.18 31.87
C ALA A 30 -14.52 -18.70 31.80
N GLY A 31 -13.80 -19.21 30.80
CA GLY A 31 -13.44 -20.62 30.74
C GLY A 31 -14.60 -21.56 30.38
N PRO A 32 -14.43 -22.88 30.62
CA PRO A 32 -15.42 -23.89 30.26
C PRO A 32 -16.82 -23.66 30.84
N ALA A 33 -16.93 -23.08 32.04
CA ALA A 33 -18.22 -22.79 32.66
C ALA A 33 -19.03 -21.72 31.91
N ARG A 34 -18.35 -20.74 31.28
CA ARG A 34 -18.99 -19.76 30.39
C ARG A 34 -19.39 -20.43 29.07
N ALA A 35 -18.46 -21.18 28.47
CA ALA A 35 -18.68 -21.87 27.21
C ALA A 35 -19.82 -22.91 27.25
N ALA A 36 -20.01 -23.60 28.38
CA ALA A 36 -21.08 -24.60 28.56
C ALA A 36 -22.50 -24.06 28.29
N ARG A 37 -22.71 -22.73 28.39
CA ARG A 37 -24.00 -22.07 28.13
C ARG A 37 -24.31 -21.90 26.64
N PHE A 38 -23.34 -22.23 25.78
CA PHE A 38 -23.44 -22.22 24.32
C PHE A 38 -23.43 -23.65 23.75
N LEU A 39 -23.39 -24.66 24.62
CA LEU A 39 -23.40 -26.07 24.24
C LEU A 39 -24.78 -26.68 24.44
N THR A 40 -25.10 -27.64 23.59
CA THR A 40 -26.25 -28.52 23.80
C THR A 40 -25.85 -29.62 24.79
N PRO A 41 -26.60 -29.85 25.88
CA PRO A 41 -26.29 -30.90 26.85
C PRO A 41 -26.15 -32.26 26.18
N GLY A 42 -25.04 -32.96 26.47
CA GLY A 42 -24.77 -34.30 25.95
C GLY A 42 -24.22 -34.37 24.52
N GLN A 43 -23.96 -33.23 23.85
CA GLN A 43 -23.34 -33.20 22.53
C GLN A 43 -21.95 -32.55 22.57
N PRO A 44 -20.96 -33.07 21.82
CA PRO A 44 -19.67 -32.39 21.66
C PRO A 44 -19.87 -31.05 20.94
N ALA A 45 -19.00 -30.09 21.23
CA ALA A 45 -18.99 -28.81 20.52
C ALA A 45 -18.69 -29.04 19.03
N ALA A 46 -19.34 -28.28 18.16
CA ALA A 46 -19.03 -28.22 16.74
C ALA A 46 -18.62 -26.78 16.33
N PRO A 47 -18.02 -26.59 15.14
CA PRO A 47 -17.58 -25.26 14.71
C PRO A 47 -18.67 -24.20 14.68
N ALA A 48 -19.94 -24.58 14.42
CA ALA A 48 -21.06 -23.65 14.43
C ALA A 48 -21.28 -22.98 15.81
N GLN A 49 -20.98 -23.69 16.92
CA GLN A 49 -21.06 -23.13 18.27
C GLN A 49 -19.98 -22.07 18.51
N LEU A 50 -18.80 -22.17 17.87
CA LEU A 50 -17.77 -21.13 17.96
C LEU A 50 -18.30 -19.81 17.42
N THR A 51 -18.94 -19.80 16.25
CA THR A 51 -19.50 -18.58 15.65
C THR A 51 -20.54 -17.94 16.56
N ALA A 52 -21.46 -18.73 17.12
CA ALA A 52 -22.49 -18.22 18.03
C ALA A 52 -21.89 -17.69 19.36
N TYR A 53 -20.88 -18.38 19.89
CA TYR A 53 -20.21 -17.98 21.12
C TYR A 53 -19.37 -16.71 20.93
N ALA A 54 -18.63 -16.63 19.82
CA ALA A 54 -17.84 -15.45 19.46
C ALA A 54 -18.74 -14.23 19.26
N ALA A 55 -19.83 -14.37 18.50
CA ALA A 55 -20.82 -13.31 18.28
C ALA A 55 -21.42 -12.75 19.59
N ALA A 56 -21.54 -13.57 20.63
CA ALA A 56 -22.09 -13.15 21.90
C ALA A 56 -21.03 -12.55 22.84
N CYS A 57 -19.82 -13.15 22.89
CA CYS A 57 -18.89 -12.96 24.01
C CYS A 57 -17.47 -12.51 23.63
N ALA A 58 -17.10 -12.47 22.34
CA ALA A 58 -15.71 -12.21 21.96
C ALA A 58 -15.31 -10.73 22.15
N GLN A 59 -16.21 -9.79 21.87
CA GLN A 59 -15.87 -8.37 21.69
C GLN A 59 -15.04 -7.78 22.85
N ASP A 60 -15.44 -8.00 24.11
CA ASP A 60 -14.68 -7.51 25.27
C ASP A 60 -13.26 -8.08 25.33
N SER A 61 -13.12 -9.38 25.07
CA SER A 61 -11.82 -10.07 25.09
C SER A 61 -10.92 -9.58 23.96
N VAL A 62 -11.49 -9.38 22.76
CA VAL A 62 -10.76 -8.82 21.62
C VAL A 62 -10.29 -7.42 21.95
N VAL A 63 -11.18 -6.52 22.38
CA VAL A 63 -10.84 -5.14 22.76
C VAL A 63 -9.77 -5.09 23.85
N GLN A 64 -9.87 -5.95 24.85
CA GLN A 64 -8.87 -6.05 25.92
C GLN A 64 -7.51 -6.49 25.39
N LEU A 65 -7.47 -7.55 24.58
CA LEU A 65 -6.22 -8.07 24.02
C LEU A 65 -5.59 -7.09 23.03
N THR A 66 -6.39 -6.47 22.16
CA THR A 66 -5.95 -5.37 21.28
C THR A 66 -5.35 -4.24 22.10
N SER A 67 -6.02 -3.82 23.19
CA SER A 67 -5.51 -2.77 24.08
C SER A 67 -4.19 -3.13 24.76
N GLN A 68 -3.94 -4.41 25.02
CA GLN A 68 -2.65 -4.87 25.53
C GLN A 68 -1.57 -4.81 24.45
N LEU A 69 -1.89 -5.24 23.22
CA LEU A 69 -0.97 -5.23 22.10
C LEU A 69 -0.59 -3.81 21.65
N ILE A 70 -1.54 -2.87 21.64
CA ILE A 70 -1.30 -1.45 21.29
C ILE A 70 -0.24 -0.82 22.21
N ARG A 71 -0.13 -1.26 23.46
CA ARG A 71 0.84 -0.68 24.41
C ARG A 71 2.30 -0.96 24.08
N PHE A 72 2.59 -1.94 23.23
CA PHE A 72 3.94 -2.18 22.72
C PHE A 72 4.23 -1.20 21.59
N ARG A 73 5.19 -0.28 21.79
CA ARG A 73 5.55 0.76 20.80
C ARG A 73 6.48 0.17 19.73
N THR A 74 5.92 -0.68 18.87
CA THR A 74 6.63 -1.51 17.88
C THR A 74 6.88 -0.77 16.55
N VAL A 75 7.36 0.47 16.60
CA VAL A 75 7.57 1.29 15.38
C VAL A 75 8.79 0.81 14.59
N SER A 76 8.58 0.13 13.47
CA SER A 76 9.66 -0.58 12.73
C SER A 76 10.62 0.35 12.00
N SER A 77 10.17 1.53 11.57
CA SER A 77 11.03 2.56 10.96
C SER A 77 12.00 3.22 11.95
N GLU A 78 11.76 3.13 13.26
CA GLU A 78 12.65 3.67 14.28
C GLU A 78 13.72 2.67 14.69
N VAL A 79 13.33 1.41 14.94
CA VAL A 79 14.23 0.35 15.37
C VAL A 79 13.84 -0.95 14.66
N PRO A 80 14.74 -1.56 13.87
CA PRO A 80 14.48 -2.84 13.22
C PRO A 80 14.09 -3.94 14.22
N ALA A 81 13.28 -4.90 13.79
CA ALA A 81 12.77 -5.99 14.63
C ALA A 81 13.85 -6.68 15.47
N ALA A 82 14.97 -7.00 14.81
CA ALA A 82 16.16 -7.62 15.40
C ALA A 82 16.67 -6.94 16.68
N LYS A 83 16.45 -5.63 16.82
CA LYS A 83 17.02 -4.80 17.88
C LYS A 83 15.97 -4.10 18.74
N SER A 84 14.68 -4.30 18.44
CA SER A 84 13.60 -3.57 19.10
C SER A 84 13.24 -4.20 20.45
N PRO A 85 13.46 -3.50 21.59
CA PRO A 85 13.07 -4.01 22.89
C PRO A 85 11.55 -4.14 23.03
N GLU A 86 10.78 -3.30 22.35
CA GLU A 86 9.31 -3.34 22.38
C GLU A 86 8.76 -4.55 21.61
N ILE A 87 9.37 -4.91 20.47
CA ILE A 87 9.04 -6.15 19.75
C ILE A 87 9.40 -7.37 20.61
N ALA A 88 10.57 -7.39 21.26
CA ALA A 88 10.95 -8.47 22.17
C ALA A 88 9.97 -8.61 23.36
N ARG A 89 9.52 -7.49 23.93
CA ARG A 89 8.49 -7.47 25.00
C ARG A 89 7.15 -8.01 24.52
N MET A 90 6.72 -7.64 23.31
CA MET A 90 5.52 -8.20 22.69
C MET A 90 5.65 -9.71 22.46
N GLY A 91 6.81 -10.17 21.98
CA GLY A 91 7.12 -11.59 21.84
C GLY A 91 7.02 -12.36 23.16
N ALA A 92 7.57 -11.83 24.25
CA ALA A 92 7.44 -12.41 25.58
C ALA A 92 5.98 -12.44 26.08
N PHE A 93 5.20 -11.41 25.78
CA PHE A 93 3.76 -11.38 26.07
C PHE A 93 3.01 -12.47 25.29
N LEU A 94 3.26 -12.60 23.98
CA LEU A 94 2.65 -13.61 23.12
C LEU A 94 3.05 -15.02 23.53
N GLN A 95 4.32 -15.24 23.91
CA GLN A 95 4.78 -16.51 24.46
C GLN A 95 4.02 -16.89 25.74
N GLY A 96 3.85 -15.94 26.66
CA GLY A 96 3.07 -16.14 27.88
C GLY A 96 1.60 -16.40 27.59
N TRP A 97 1.02 -15.70 26.62
CA TRP A 97 -0.35 -15.92 26.16
C TRP A 97 -0.53 -17.30 25.53
N ALA A 98 0.40 -17.71 24.66
CA ALA A 98 0.41 -19.01 24.00
C ALA A 98 0.45 -20.14 25.03
N LYS A 99 1.36 -20.05 26.00
CA LYS A 99 1.47 -21.03 27.10
C LYS A 99 0.18 -21.18 27.90
N ARG A 100 -0.50 -20.08 28.23
CA ARG A 100 -1.78 -20.11 28.98
C ARG A 100 -2.93 -20.72 28.18
N ASN A 101 -2.86 -20.64 26.85
CA ASN A 101 -3.90 -21.13 25.95
C ASN A 101 -3.51 -22.47 25.28
N GLY A 102 -2.41 -23.10 25.67
CA GLY A 102 -2.00 -24.40 25.14
C GLY A 102 -1.48 -24.37 23.71
N LEU A 103 -0.81 -23.28 23.30
CA LEU A 103 -0.12 -23.16 22.02
C LEU A 103 1.40 -23.28 22.23
N ALA A 104 2.08 -23.86 21.26
CA ALA A 104 3.52 -23.71 21.14
C ALA A 104 3.85 -22.30 20.61
N PHE A 105 4.98 -21.74 21.03
CA PHE A 105 5.48 -20.45 20.56
C PHE A 105 6.95 -20.60 20.19
N ARG A 106 7.35 -20.03 19.05
CA ARG A 106 8.75 -19.84 18.73
C ARG A 106 8.99 -18.47 18.09
N THR A 107 10.20 -17.97 18.29
CA THR A 107 10.74 -16.85 17.54
C THR A 107 11.56 -17.41 16.37
N VAL A 108 11.32 -16.89 15.17
CA VAL A 108 12.13 -17.17 13.98
C VAL A 108 12.98 -15.93 13.68
N GLY A 109 14.26 -16.14 13.34
CA GLY A 109 15.23 -15.06 13.23
C GLY A 109 15.52 -14.38 14.58
N GLN A 110 15.72 -13.06 14.59
CA GLN A 110 16.00 -12.28 15.81
C GLN A 110 14.77 -11.47 16.26
N ASN A 111 13.60 -12.11 16.37
CA ASN A 111 12.28 -11.45 16.48
C ASN A 111 11.68 -10.99 15.15
N ASP A 112 12.20 -11.52 14.05
CA ASP A 112 11.71 -11.21 12.71
C ASP A 112 10.27 -11.71 12.53
N VAL A 113 9.98 -12.91 13.03
CA VAL A 113 8.65 -13.51 13.04
C VAL A 113 8.39 -14.21 14.38
N PHE A 114 7.17 -14.06 14.91
CA PHE A 114 6.64 -14.90 15.98
C PHE A 114 5.65 -15.90 15.40
N GLU A 115 5.86 -17.19 15.65
CA GLU A 115 4.96 -18.26 15.22
C GLU A 115 4.32 -18.90 16.45
N LEU A 116 2.98 -18.90 16.50
CA LEU A 116 2.21 -19.63 17.48
C LEU A 116 1.52 -20.80 16.77
N ALA A 117 1.68 -22.02 17.30
CA ALA A 117 1.07 -23.21 16.73
C ALA A 117 0.01 -23.78 17.69
N TRP A 118 -1.21 -23.94 17.18
CA TRP A 118 -2.35 -24.54 17.89
C TRP A 118 -2.71 -25.89 17.27
N GLY A 119 -2.89 -26.92 18.11
CA GLY A 119 -3.16 -28.28 17.64
C GLY A 119 -1.91 -29.11 17.36
N GLU A 120 -2.12 -30.31 16.83
CA GLU A 120 -1.08 -31.30 16.53
C GLU A 120 -1.28 -31.87 15.12
N GLY A 121 -0.28 -32.56 14.57
CA GLY A 121 -0.39 -33.19 13.25
C GLY A 121 0.03 -32.29 12.08
N PRO A 122 -0.45 -32.56 10.84
CA PRO A 122 -0.05 -31.80 9.66
C PRO A 122 -0.54 -30.36 9.69
N LEU A 123 0.15 -29.45 9.00
CA LEU A 123 -0.26 -28.06 8.86
C LEU A 123 -1.59 -27.97 8.08
N GLN A 124 -2.53 -27.17 8.58
CA GLN A 124 -3.84 -26.97 7.95
C GLN A 124 -4.04 -25.56 7.41
N VAL A 125 -3.96 -24.57 8.28
CA VAL A 125 -4.20 -23.16 7.93
C VAL A 125 -3.27 -22.25 8.70
N GLY A 126 -2.79 -21.21 8.04
CA GLY A 126 -2.00 -20.14 8.63
C GLY A 126 -2.77 -18.84 8.58
N PHE A 127 -2.85 -18.15 9.70
CA PHE A 127 -3.30 -16.77 9.76
C PHE A 127 -2.08 -15.86 9.92
N VAL A 128 -1.90 -14.94 8.97
CA VAL A 128 -0.73 -14.05 8.90
C VAL A 128 -1.15 -12.64 9.30
N PHE A 129 -0.33 -12.04 10.16
CA PHE A 129 -0.49 -10.70 10.71
C PHE A 129 0.87 -10.01 10.77
N HIS A 130 0.87 -8.73 11.11
CA HIS A 130 2.07 -8.06 11.57
C HIS A 130 1.92 -7.40 12.96
N GLY A 131 3.05 -7.33 13.66
CA GLY A 131 3.14 -6.79 15.01
C GLY A 131 3.80 -5.42 15.07
N ASP A 132 4.55 -5.04 14.04
CA ASP A 132 5.10 -3.69 13.89
C ASP A 132 4.05 -2.69 13.39
N VAL A 133 4.34 -1.41 13.56
CA VAL A 133 3.43 -0.32 13.20
C VAL A 133 4.19 0.87 12.61
N VAL A 134 3.53 1.71 11.83
CA VAL A 134 4.11 2.99 11.35
C VAL A 134 4.26 4.02 12.49
N PRO A 135 5.06 5.09 12.28
CA PRO A 135 5.19 6.18 13.25
C PRO A 135 3.83 6.79 13.66
N ALA A 136 3.78 7.29 14.89
CA ALA A 136 2.63 7.97 15.45
C ALA A 136 3.08 9.22 16.23
N PRO A 137 3.38 10.33 15.54
CA PRO A 137 3.81 11.57 16.19
C PRO A 137 2.71 12.10 17.10
N ALA A 138 2.97 12.19 18.41
CA ALA A 138 1.93 12.52 19.40
C ALA A 138 1.23 13.86 19.17
N HIS A 139 1.85 14.81 18.47
CA HIS A 139 1.26 16.11 18.16
C HIS A 139 0.18 16.08 17.07
N GLU A 140 0.11 14.99 16.29
CA GLU A 140 -0.94 14.78 15.29
C GLU A 140 -2.17 14.07 15.87
N TRP A 141 -2.06 13.57 17.11
CA TRP A 141 -3.10 12.77 17.76
C TRP A 141 -3.82 13.52 18.86
N LYS A 142 -5.12 13.26 19.01
CA LYS A 142 -5.97 13.76 20.11
C LYS A 142 -5.91 12.86 21.34
N THR A 143 -5.69 11.56 21.13
CA THR A 143 -5.37 10.58 22.17
C THR A 143 -3.87 10.28 22.15
N LYS A 144 -3.35 9.55 23.13
CA LYS A 144 -1.97 9.07 23.04
C LYS A 144 -1.96 7.76 22.24
N PRO A 145 -1.14 7.63 21.19
CA PRO A 145 -1.24 6.51 20.24
C PRO A 145 -1.04 5.13 20.86
N PHE A 146 -0.22 5.02 21.91
CA PHE A 146 0.09 3.76 22.60
C PHE A 146 -0.60 3.63 23.97
N GLU A 147 -1.55 4.52 24.29
CA GLU A 147 -2.47 4.38 25.43
C GLU A 147 -3.89 4.24 24.88
N PRO A 148 -4.37 3.00 24.64
CA PRO A 148 -5.62 2.77 23.93
C PRO A 148 -6.83 3.31 24.69
N VAL A 149 -7.78 3.87 23.94
CA VAL A 149 -8.99 4.48 24.49
C VAL A 149 -10.21 3.94 23.76
N VAL A 150 -11.18 3.41 24.52
CA VAL A 150 -12.52 3.12 23.99
C VAL A 150 -13.40 4.33 24.21
N LYS A 151 -13.90 4.92 23.12
CA LYS A 151 -14.80 6.07 23.15
C LYS A 151 -15.69 6.07 21.91
N ASP A 152 -16.95 6.46 22.07
CA ASP A 152 -17.92 6.63 20.97
C ASP A 152 -18.03 5.39 20.05
N GLY A 153 -18.03 4.19 20.65
CA GLY A 153 -18.13 2.93 19.91
C GLY A 153 -16.89 2.57 19.09
N LYS A 154 -15.73 3.16 19.41
CA LYS A 154 -14.45 2.93 18.72
C LYS A 154 -13.33 2.64 19.71
N LEU A 155 -12.37 1.83 19.30
CA LEU A 155 -11.11 1.62 20.00
C LEU A 155 -10.01 2.38 19.26
N TYR A 156 -9.48 3.43 19.90
CA TYR A 156 -8.39 4.26 19.39
C TYR A 156 -7.03 3.74 19.84
N GLY A 157 -6.05 3.83 18.95
CA GLY A 157 -4.64 3.55 19.21
C GLY A 157 -3.91 3.08 17.94
N ARG A 158 -2.59 3.29 17.87
CA ARG A 158 -1.79 2.85 16.73
C ARG A 158 -1.74 1.32 16.67
N GLY A 159 -2.18 0.76 15.56
CA GLY A 159 -2.39 -0.68 15.38
C GLY A 159 -3.79 -1.18 15.74
N ALA A 160 -4.73 -0.29 16.07
CA ALA A 160 -6.12 -0.68 16.29
C ALA A 160 -6.80 -1.17 14.99
N MET A 161 -6.50 -0.55 13.85
CA MET A 161 -6.93 -1.01 12.54
C MET A 161 -5.90 -1.97 11.92
N ASP A 162 -4.61 -1.65 12.09
CA ASP A 162 -3.53 -2.22 11.28
C ASP A 162 -2.25 -2.51 12.10
N ASP A 163 -2.02 -3.71 12.62
CA ASP A 163 -2.80 -4.95 12.46
C ASP A 163 -2.98 -5.72 13.80
N LYS A 164 -3.03 -5.00 14.92
CA LYS A 164 -3.09 -5.63 16.25
C LYS A 164 -4.50 -6.08 16.63
N ALA A 165 -5.55 -5.45 16.13
CA ALA A 165 -6.92 -5.90 16.41
C ALA A 165 -7.30 -7.19 15.67
N PRO A 166 -6.97 -7.37 14.38
CA PRO A 166 -7.20 -8.63 13.70
C PRO A 166 -6.40 -9.79 14.32
N LEU A 167 -5.15 -9.56 14.70
CA LEU A 167 -4.37 -10.53 15.48
C LEU A 167 -5.09 -10.91 16.80
N ALA A 168 -5.55 -9.92 17.56
CA ALA A 168 -6.29 -10.16 18.80
C ALA A 168 -7.60 -10.94 18.59
N ALA A 169 -8.28 -10.73 17.45
CA ALA A 169 -9.49 -11.46 17.10
C ALA A 169 -9.22 -12.96 16.94
N VAL A 170 -8.21 -13.34 16.14
CA VAL A 170 -7.86 -14.77 15.94
C VAL A 170 -7.34 -15.41 17.22
N LEU A 171 -6.50 -14.73 18.00
CA LEU A 171 -6.07 -15.24 19.30
C LEU A 171 -7.26 -15.47 20.24
N THR A 172 -8.21 -14.54 20.28
CA THR A 172 -9.44 -14.69 21.07
C THR A 172 -10.29 -15.87 20.59
N LEU A 173 -10.41 -16.08 19.28
CA LEU A 173 -11.16 -17.23 18.73
C LEU A 173 -10.52 -18.57 19.10
N ILE A 174 -9.19 -18.65 19.12
CA ILE A 174 -8.48 -19.84 19.62
C ILE A 174 -8.77 -20.06 21.11
N GLN A 175 -8.73 -19.00 21.92
CA GLN A 175 -9.10 -19.07 23.34
C GLN A 175 -10.53 -19.58 23.51
N LEU A 176 -11.52 -19.01 22.82
CA LEU A 176 -12.92 -19.43 22.91
C LEU A 176 -13.12 -20.87 22.41
N SER A 177 -12.37 -21.29 21.40
CA SER A 177 -12.36 -22.68 20.91
C SER A 177 -11.89 -23.64 22.00
N ASN A 178 -10.80 -23.30 22.70
CA ASN A 178 -10.31 -24.09 23.82
C ASN A 178 -11.33 -24.14 24.98
N GLU A 179 -12.02 -23.03 25.27
CA GLU A 179 -13.08 -23.02 26.30
C GLU A 179 -14.25 -23.94 25.93
N LEU A 180 -14.59 -24.05 24.64
CA LEU A 180 -15.59 -24.99 24.11
C LEU A 180 -15.08 -26.44 24.05
N GLY A 181 -13.79 -26.68 24.30
CA GLY A 181 -13.16 -27.99 24.14
C GLY A 181 -12.96 -28.40 22.68
N LEU A 182 -13.03 -27.46 21.74
CA LEU A 182 -12.75 -27.70 20.32
C LEU A 182 -11.23 -27.88 20.13
N LYS A 183 -10.87 -28.83 19.27
CA LYS A 183 -9.48 -29.06 18.82
C LYS A 183 -9.44 -29.00 17.31
N PRO A 184 -8.45 -28.33 16.71
CA PRO A 184 -8.29 -28.32 15.26
C PRO A 184 -7.93 -29.73 14.75
N ALA A 185 -8.29 -30.01 13.50
CA ALA A 185 -8.03 -31.29 12.85
C ALA A 185 -6.55 -31.49 12.46
N GLY A 186 -5.77 -30.42 12.50
CA GLY A 186 -4.31 -30.44 12.44
C GLY A 186 -3.70 -29.21 13.11
N ARG A 187 -2.52 -28.78 12.68
CA ARG A 187 -1.87 -27.57 13.20
C ARG A 187 -2.37 -26.30 12.50
N VAL A 188 -2.83 -25.35 13.28
CA VAL A 188 -3.12 -23.97 12.88
C VAL A 188 -1.95 -23.08 13.28
N LEU A 189 -1.45 -22.28 12.36
CA LEU A 189 -0.40 -21.30 12.64
C LEU A 189 -0.98 -19.90 12.75
N VAL A 190 -0.55 -19.15 13.76
CA VAL A 190 -0.66 -17.70 13.82
C VAL A 190 0.75 -17.15 13.63
N ILE A 191 0.97 -16.46 12.52
CA ILE A 191 2.29 -15.99 12.06
C ILE A 191 2.28 -14.47 12.15
N VAL A 192 3.15 -13.90 12.97
CA VAL A 192 3.24 -12.45 13.22
C VAL A 192 4.60 -11.96 12.74
N GLY A 193 4.65 -11.30 11.59
CA GLY A 193 5.85 -10.61 11.13
C GLY A 193 6.06 -9.29 11.86
N ASN A 194 7.30 -8.83 11.98
CA ASN A 194 7.61 -7.58 12.68
C ASN A 194 8.38 -6.57 11.82
N GLY A 195 8.15 -6.60 10.51
CA GLY A 195 8.76 -5.64 9.57
C GLY A 195 7.92 -5.43 8.32
N GLU A 196 6.59 -5.52 8.42
CA GLU A 196 5.67 -5.29 7.29
C GLU A 196 5.75 -3.81 6.90
N GLU A 197 5.76 -2.93 7.88
CA GLU A 197 5.74 -1.48 7.68
C GLU A 197 7.13 -0.93 7.31
N SER A 198 8.06 -1.80 6.92
CA SER A 198 9.46 -1.48 6.65
C SER A 198 10.03 -2.29 5.47
N ASP A 199 10.80 -3.35 5.71
CA ASP A 199 11.63 -4.00 4.69
C ASP A 199 11.24 -5.44 4.32
N TRP A 200 10.35 -6.06 5.10
CA TRP A 200 9.83 -7.43 4.91
C TRP A 200 10.88 -8.55 4.96
N THR A 201 12.16 -8.24 5.19
CA THR A 201 13.28 -9.19 5.05
C THR A 201 13.11 -10.42 5.93
N GLY A 202 12.61 -10.21 7.15
CA GLY A 202 12.29 -11.25 8.11
C GLY A 202 11.21 -12.23 7.62
N MET A 203 10.09 -11.71 7.13
CA MET A 203 8.98 -12.54 6.65
C MET A 203 9.32 -13.20 5.31
N GLN A 204 10.09 -12.56 4.45
CA GLN A 204 10.60 -13.17 3.21
C GLN A 204 11.44 -14.40 3.55
N ALA A 205 12.40 -14.27 4.47
CA ALA A 205 13.23 -15.39 4.91
C ALA A 205 12.41 -16.50 5.58
N TYR A 206 11.35 -16.15 6.33
CA TYR A 206 10.42 -17.12 6.91
C TYR A 206 9.66 -17.88 5.83
N ALA A 207 9.02 -17.19 4.89
CA ALA A 207 8.20 -17.80 3.84
C ALA A 207 9.02 -18.69 2.89
N GLU A 208 10.30 -18.36 2.66
CA GLU A 208 11.21 -19.17 1.83
C GLU A 208 11.68 -20.46 2.53
N LYS A 209 11.85 -20.45 3.86
CA LYS A 209 12.54 -21.53 4.58
C LYS A 209 11.62 -22.42 5.41
N GLU A 210 10.53 -21.86 5.92
CA GLU A 210 9.66 -22.53 6.87
C GLU A 210 8.51 -23.23 6.13
N PRO A 211 8.05 -24.40 6.63
CA PRO A 211 6.94 -25.11 6.03
C PRO A 211 5.64 -24.31 6.19
N HIS A 212 4.94 -24.09 5.09
CA HIS A 212 3.67 -23.34 5.08
C HIS A 212 2.45 -24.27 4.98
N PRO A 213 1.33 -23.92 5.63
CA PRO A 213 0.06 -24.65 5.49
C PRO A 213 -0.48 -24.56 4.05
N PRO A 214 -1.35 -25.49 3.63
CA PRO A 214 -1.97 -25.46 2.29
C PRO A 214 -2.91 -24.26 2.09
N HIS A 215 -3.38 -23.66 3.18
CA HIS A 215 -4.19 -22.45 3.18
C HIS A 215 -3.52 -21.39 4.04
N VAL A 216 -3.32 -20.21 3.49
CA VAL A 216 -2.79 -19.05 4.22
C VAL A 216 -3.73 -17.87 4.01
N ILE A 217 -4.15 -17.27 5.11
CA ILE A 217 -5.05 -16.12 5.17
C ILE A 217 -4.30 -15.00 5.88
N SER A 218 -3.90 -14.00 5.13
CA SER A 218 -3.46 -12.73 5.69
C SER A 218 -4.69 -11.90 6.09
N VAL A 219 -4.60 -11.13 7.16
CA VAL A 219 -5.72 -10.30 7.61
C VAL A 219 -5.25 -8.85 7.65
N ASP A 220 -4.86 -8.35 6.49
CA ASP A 220 -4.20 -7.05 6.33
C ASP A 220 -4.62 -6.34 5.02
N ALA A 221 -5.87 -6.55 4.58
CA ALA A 221 -6.39 -5.87 3.39
C ALA A 221 -7.92 -5.73 3.39
N ASN A 222 -8.49 -5.53 2.20
CA ASN A 222 -9.91 -5.26 2.05
C ASN A 222 -10.75 -6.55 2.03
N PHE A 223 -11.89 -6.50 2.69
CA PHE A 223 -13.04 -7.32 2.38
C PHE A 223 -13.62 -6.97 0.98
N PRO A 224 -14.38 -7.88 0.35
CA PRO A 224 -14.79 -9.19 0.84
C PRO A 224 -13.68 -10.24 0.82
N LEU A 225 -12.68 -10.10 -0.04
CA LEU A 225 -11.47 -10.93 -0.11
C LEU A 225 -10.54 -10.34 -1.17
N VAL A 226 -9.25 -10.19 -0.88
CA VAL A 226 -8.24 -9.87 -1.90
C VAL A 226 -7.61 -11.17 -2.38
N ALA A 227 -7.88 -11.52 -3.63
CA ALA A 227 -7.32 -12.70 -4.28
C ALA A 227 -6.07 -12.38 -5.10
N ALA A 228 -5.77 -11.11 -5.35
CA ALA A 228 -4.65 -10.72 -6.19
C ALA A 228 -3.99 -9.41 -5.77
N GLN A 229 -2.67 -9.35 -5.90
CA GLN A 229 -1.85 -8.18 -5.63
C GLN A 229 -0.92 -7.91 -6.81
N SER A 230 -0.91 -6.68 -7.34
CA SER A 230 -0.06 -6.33 -8.49
C SER A 230 1.43 -6.55 -8.22
N GLY A 231 2.15 -6.93 -9.28
CA GLY A 231 3.61 -6.91 -9.28
C GLY A 231 4.11 -5.48 -9.18
N PHE A 232 5.19 -5.27 -8.44
CA PHE A 232 5.89 -3.99 -8.38
C PHE A 232 6.97 -3.96 -9.46
N VAL A 233 7.03 -2.88 -10.23
CA VAL A 233 8.11 -2.66 -11.20
C VAL A 233 8.78 -1.33 -10.88
N GLY A 234 10.09 -1.37 -10.73
CA GLY A 234 10.95 -0.20 -10.72
C GLY A 234 11.71 -0.13 -12.02
N TRP A 235 11.60 0.98 -12.74
CA TRP A 235 12.31 1.20 -13.99
C TRP A 235 12.93 2.60 -14.01
N ALA A 236 14.08 2.77 -14.65
CA ALA A 236 14.76 4.06 -14.72
C ALA A 236 15.12 4.39 -16.16
N LEU A 237 14.96 5.66 -16.52
CA LEU A 237 15.48 6.24 -17.75
C LEU A 237 16.50 7.31 -17.41
N GLU A 238 17.58 7.38 -18.17
CA GLU A 238 18.74 8.22 -17.88
C GLU A 238 19.24 8.95 -19.12
N ALA A 239 19.80 10.13 -18.90
CA ALA A 239 20.47 10.91 -19.93
C ALA A 239 21.60 11.74 -19.32
N ASP A 240 22.67 11.95 -20.07
CA ASP A 240 23.69 12.92 -19.68
C ASP A 240 23.16 14.34 -19.86
N ALA A 241 23.23 15.15 -18.81
CA ALA A 241 22.69 16.51 -18.79
C ALA A 241 23.46 17.47 -19.70
N ALA A 242 24.75 17.17 -19.94
CA ALA A 242 25.58 17.95 -20.85
C ALA A 242 25.00 17.91 -22.28
N PRO A 243 25.25 18.96 -23.09
CA PRO A 243 24.99 18.87 -24.51
C PRO A 243 25.76 17.67 -25.08
N ALA A 244 25.15 16.92 -26.00
CA ALA A 244 25.93 16.03 -26.85
C ALA A 244 27.04 16.88 -27.48
N ALA A 245 28.30 16.42 -27.40
CA ALA A 245 29.43 17.14 -27.95
C ALA A 245 29.05 17.66 -29.35
N ALA A 246 29.18 18.97 -29.56
CA ALA A 246 28.98 19.53 -30.88
C ALA A 246 29.88 18.74 -31.86
N PRO A 247 29.40 18.37 -33.05
CA PRO A 247 30.28 17.75 -34.05
C PRO A 247 31.51 18.65 -34.21
N ASP A 248 32.70 18.03 -34.11
CA ASP A 248 33.99 18.69 -34.00
C ASP A 248 34.10 19.89 -34.96
N SER A 249 34.02 21.10 -34.42
CA SER A 249 34.51 22.30 -35.08
C SER A 249 35.85 22.67 -34.44
N ALA A 250 36.85 21.81 -34.69
CA ALA A 250 38.24 22.24 -34.67
C ALA A 250 38.45 23.16 -35.88
N GLY A 251 38.22 24.46 -35.69
CA GLY A 251 38.43 25.48 -36.71
C GLY A 251 38.34 26.87 -36.10
N ALA A 252 39.51 27.47 -35.90
CA ALA A 252 39.83 28.87 -35.59
C ALA A 252 38.66 29.84 -35.28
N ALA A 253 38.76 30.49 -34.12
CA ALA A 253 37.97 31.65 -33.76
C ALA A 253 38.20 32.79 -34.77
N ASP A 254 37.21 33.03 -35.62
CA ASP A 254 37.14 34.23 -36.45
C ASP A 254 36.26 35.30 -35.78
N ALA A 255 36.76 36.54 -35.80
CA ALA A 255 36.09 37.73 -35.29
C ALA A 255 34.90 38.10 -36.20
N GLY A 256 33.81 37.36 -36.02
CA GLY A 256 32.54 37.54 -36.75
C GLY A 256 31.46 36.56 -36.29
N THR A 257 31.66 35.84 -35.20
CA THR A 257 30.72 34.84 -34.70
C THR A 257 29.44 35.54 -34.24
N PRO A 258 28.26 35.24 -34.82
CA PRO A 258 27.01 35.83 -34.39
C PRO A 258 26.79 35.55 -32.90
N ALA A 259 26.21 36.51 -32.18
CA ALA A 259 25.84 36.34 -30.78
C ALA A 259 25.07 35.03 -30.62
N PRO A 260 25.39 34.20 -29.61
CA PRO A 260 24.76 32.89 -29.46
C PRO A 260 23.24 33.05 -29.40
N ALA A 261 22.52 32.29 -30.21
CA ALA A 261 21.06 32.31 -30.25
C ALA A 261 20.49 32.18 -28.83
N ALA A 262 19.53 33.04 -28.52
CA ALA A 262 18.98 33.18 -27.18
C ALA A 262 18.30 31.87 -26.74
N ARG A 263 18.76 31.29 -25.63
CA ARG A 263 18.35 29.97 -25.14
C ARG A 263 18.34 29.89 -23.62
N LEU A 264 17.75 28.82 -23.10
CA LEU A 264 17.62 28.55 -21.67
C LEU A 264 18.35 27.25 -21.32
N ARG A 265 19.38 27.34 -20.48
CA ARG A 265 20.14 26.18 -19.99
C ARG A 265 19.50 25.64 -18.71
N VAL A 266 19.25 24.34 -18.66
CA VAL A 266 18.81 23.67 -17.43
C VAL A 266 19.99 23.58 -16.46
N THR A 267 19.85 24.14 -15.26
CA THR A 267 20.89 24.15 -14.21
C THR A 267 20.51 23.37 -12.97
N ALA A 268 19.21 23.24 -12.70
CA ALA A 268 18.67 22.35 -11.69
C ALA A 268 17.33 21.78 -12.17
N LEU A 269 17.07 20.52 -11.86
CA LEU A 269 15.85 19.82 -12.22
C LEU A 269 15.57 18.74 -11.16
N SER A 270 14.39 18.78 -10.56
CA SER A 270 13.99 17.80 -9.55
C SER A 270 12.47 17.67 -9.50
N GLY A 271 11.95 16.50 -9.18
CA GLY A 271 10.53 16.33 -8.87
C GLY A 271 10.24 14.98 -8.22
N GLY A 272 9.22 14.96 -7.37
CA GLY A 272 8.90 13.80 -6.52
C GLY A 272 9.92 13.56 -5.41
N GLU A 273 9.53 12.83 -4.38
CA GLU A 273 10.39 12.50 -3.23
C GLU A 273 10.79 11.02 -3.23
N PHE A 274 9.85 10.14 -3.57
CA PHE A 274 9.99 8.69 -3.54
C PHE A 274 9.46 8.06 -4.83
N LEU A 275 10.01 6.90 -5.21
CA LEU A 275 9.54 6.14 -6.38
C LEU A 275 8.10 5.59 -6.22
N THR A 276 7.53 5.63 -5.01
CA THR A 276 6.21 5.10 -4.68
C THR A 276 5.16 6.19 -4.48
N GLN A 277 5.47 7.44 -4.84
CA GLN A 277 4.55 8.56 -4.69
C GLN A 277 4.45 9.37 -5.98
N VAL A 278 3.21 9.66 -6.40
CA VAL A 278 2.96 10.62 -7.48
C VAL A 278 3.48 12.00 -7.05
N PRO A 279 4.35 12.65 -7.84
CA PRO A 279 4.96 13.93 -7.49
C PRO A 279 3.95 15.03 -7.19
N GLY A 280 3.89 15.49 -5.94
CA GLY A 280 3.16 16.70 -5.54
C GLY A 280 3.89 18.00 -5.91
N GLN A 281 5.19 17.94 -6.16
CA GLN A 281 6.00 19.10 -6.55
C GLN A 281 7.09 18.70 -7.55
N ALA A 282 7.37 19.60 -8.49
CA ALA A 282 8.51 19.52 -9.39
C ALA A 282 9.08 20.92 -9.65
N GLU A 283 10.40 21.00 -9.87
CA GLU A 283 11.14 22.25 -10.01
C GLU A 283 12.12 22.20 -11.17
N LEU A 284 12.27 23.35 -11.83
CA LEU A 284 13.21 23.57 -12.92
C LEU A 284 13.86 24.94 -12.76
N THR A 285 15.19 25.00 -12.81
CA THR A 285 15.95 26.26 -12.82
C THR A 285 16.66 26.43 -14.15
N LEU A 286 16.40 27.56 -14.79
CA LEU A 286 16.88 27.92 -16.13
C LEU A 286 17.84 29.10 -16.05
N LEU A 287 19.06 28.92 -16.57
CA LEU A 287 20.03 29.99 -16.79
C LEU A 287 19.88 30.53 -18.22
N PRO A 288 19.59 31.82 -18.40
CA PRO A 288 19.53 32.43 -19.72
C PRO A 288 20.91 32.54 -20.37
N VAL A 289 20.98 32.25 -21.67
CA VAL A 289 22.18 32.41 -22.51
C VAL A 289 21.79 33.26 -23.72
N GLY A 290 22.50 34.36 -23.97
CA GLY A 290 22.17 35.27 -25.08
C GLY A 290 20.92 36.14 -24.83
N MET A 291 20.39 36.17 -23.60
CA MET A 291 19.32 37.07 -23.17
C MET A 291 19.46 37.43 -21.68
N SER A 292 18.80 38.49 -21.23
CA SER A 292 18.76 38.86 -19.81
C SER A 292 17.81 37.97 -19.00
N ALA A 293 18.03 37.91 -17.69
CA ALA A 293 17.12 37.22 -16.76
C ALA A 293 15.70 37.78 -16.77
N ALA A 294 15.53 39.08 -17.05
CA ALA A 294 14.21 39.70 -17.17
C ALA A 294 13.47 39.24 -18.44
N GLN A 295 14.18 39.17 -19.57
CA GLN A 295 13.62 38.65 -20.83
C GLN A 295 13.25 37.17 -20.70
N ALA A 296 14.12 36.36 -20.10
CA ALA A 296 13.83 34.96 -19.82
C ALA A 296 12.62 34.79 -18.90
N LEU A 297 12.53 35.58 -17.83
CA LEU A 297 11.39 35.52 -16.91
C LEU A 297 10.08 35.84 -17.65
N ALA A 298 10.05 36.92 -18.43
CA ALA A 298 8.88 37.31 -19.21
C ALA A 298 8.49 36.23 -20.23
N GLN A 299 9.47 35.63 -20.92
CA GLN A 299 9.23 34.54 -21.86
C GLN A 299 8.62 33.30 -21.19
N VAL A 300 9.16 32.90 -20.04
CA VAL A 300 8.65 31.75 -19.27
C VAL A 300 7.25 32.04 -18.72
N GLN A 301 7.02 33.24 -18.19
CA GLN A 301 5.70 33.65 -17.69
C GLN A 301 4.65 33.67 -18.80
N ALA A 302 4.99 34.19 -19.99
CA ALA A 302 4.09 34.18 -21.14
C ALA A 302 3.73 32.74 -21.57
N ASN A 303 4.72 31.84 -21.59
CA ASN A 303 4.49 30.43 -21.91
C ASN A 303 3.59 29.73 -20.87
N VAL A 304 3.81 29.98 -19.57
CA VAL A 304 2.95 29.46 -18.50
C VAL A 304 1.52 30.01 -18.61
N ALA A 305 1.36 31.30 -18.91
CA ALA A 305 0.03 31.90 -19.08
C ALA A 305 -0.73 31.29 -20.27
N ALA A 306 -0.05 31.05 -21.40
CA ALA A 306 -0.64 30.37 -22.55
C ALA A 306 -1.08 28.94 -22.22
N LEU A 307 -0.21 28.17 -21.55
CA LEU A 307 -0.53 26.81 -21.11
C LEU A 307 -1.65 26.74 -20.07
N ALA A 308 -1.78 27.74 -19.19
CA ALA A 308 -2.83 27.78 -18.19
C ALA A 308 -4.24 27.86 -18.81
N ALA A 309 -4.36 28.45 -20.01
CA ALA A 309 -5.62 28.46 -20.76
C ALA A 309 -6.00 27.07 -21.29
N GLU A 310 -5.01 26.23 -21.60
CA GLU A 310 -5.20 24.86 -22.10
C GLU A 310 -5.32 23.84 -20.95
N ARG A 311 -4.71 24.15 -19.80
CA ARG A 311 -4.61 23.27 -18.62
C ARG A 311 -5.15 23.99 -17.40
N PRO A 312 -6.48 24.09 -17.21
CA PRO A 312 -7.09 24.92 -16.17
C PRO A 312 -6.74 24.51 -14.73
N LEU A 313 -6.30 23.27 -14.54
CA LEU A 313 -5.85 22.75 -13.24
C LEU A 313 -4.34 22.94 -13.01
N MET A 314 -3.58 23.41 -14.00
CA MET A 314 -2.13 23.61 -13.89
C MET A 314 -1.79 24.64 -12.82
N LYS A 315 -0.82 24.31 -11.97
CA LYS A 315 -0.30 25.22 -10.94
C LYS A 315 1.21 25.33 -11.08
N VAL A 316 1.68 26.36 -11.79
CA VAL A 316 3.11 26.63 -11.98
C VAL A 316 3.43 28.04 -11.54
N GLU A 317 4.31 28.17 -10.55
CA GLU A 317 4.88 29.44 -10.12
C GLU A 317 6.19 29.69 -10.85
N VAL A 318 6.41 30.91 -11.34
CA VAL A 318 7.65 31.32 -12.00
C VAL A 318 8.22 32.53 -11.27
N LYS A 319 9.48 32.44 -10.83
CA LYS A 319 10.16 33.51 -10.10
C LYS A 319 11.58 33.69 -10.63
N ARG A 320 12.09 34.92 -10.52
CA ARG A 320 13.52 35.18 -10.72
C ARG A 320 14.30 34.63 -9.53
N ALA A 321 15.42 33.99 -9.81
CA ALA A 321 16.37 33.48 -8.82
C ALA A 321 17.77 33.99 -9.19
N GLY A 322 18.09 35.24 -8.79
CA GLY A 322 19.32 35.91 -9.19
C GLY A 322 19.42 36.11 -10.72
N GLY A 323 20.43 35.49 -11.33
CA GLY A 323 20.62 35.47 -12.80
C GLY A 323 19.75 34.45 -13.54
N SER A 324 19.00 33.61 -12.82
CA SER A 324 18.22 32.50 -13.37
C SER A 324 16.71 32.70 -13.20
N VAL A 325 15.93 31.83 -13.84
CA VAL A 325 14.47 31.71 -13.69
C VAL A 325 14.16 30.35 -13.06
N ARG A 326 13.42 30.34 -11.95
CA ARG A 326 12.97 29.11 -11.29
C ARG A 326 11.47 28.92 -11.52
N LEU A 327 11.10 27.72 -11.92
CA LEU A 327 9.73 27.25 -12.04
C LEU A 327 9.46 26.22 -10.94
N VAL A 328 8.28 26.29 -10.34
CA VAL A 328 7.78 25.30 -9.39
C VAL A 328 6.39 24.87 -9.81
N ALA A 329 6.25 23.63 -10.29
CA ALA A 329 4.98 23.00 -10.59
C ALA A 329 4.44 22.30 -9.33
N ARG A 330 3.12 22.42 -9.10
CA ARG A 330 2.42 21.79 -7.98
C ARG A 330 1.33 20.85 -8.48
N GLY A 331 1.39 19.62 -7.99
CA GLY A 331 0.46 18.55 -8.27
C GLY A 331 -0.43 18.21 -7.06
N VAL A 332 -0.94 16.98 -7.06
CA VAL A 332 -1.63 16.35 -5.93
C VAL A 332 -0.92 15.03 -5.68
N ALA A 333 -0.21 14.94 -4.55
CA ALA A 333 0.52 13.74 -4.18
C ALA A 333 -0.43 12.67 -3.67
N VAL A 334 -0.27 11.45 -4.18
CA VAL A 334 -0.93 10.23 -3.74
C VAL A 334 0.07 9.08 -3.85
N HIS A 335 -0.20 7.94 -3.22
CA HIS A 335 0.60 6.74 -3.44
C HIS A 335 0.49 6.28 -4.91
N SER A 336 1.60 5.85 -5.52
CA SER A 336 1.62 5.53 -6.95
C SER A 336 0.71 4.38 -7.35
N SER A 337 0.18 3.58 -6.40
CA SER A 337 -0.80 2.54 -6.72
C SER A 337 -2.18 3.07 -7.10
N VAL A 338 -2.51 4.30 -6.73
CA VAL A 338 -3.78 4.99 -7.02
C VAL A 338 -3.55 6.26 -7.83
N ALA A 339 -2.60 6.21 -8.76
CA ALA A 339 -2.11 7.38 -9.46
C ALA A 339 -3.18 8.15 -10.25
N GLU A 340 -4.26 7.47 -10.63
CA GLU A 340 -5.46 8.08 -11.22
C GLU A 340 -6.14 9.12 -10.32
N GLU A 341 -5.96 9.05 -9.01
CA GLU A 341 -6.50 10.01 -8.03
C GLU A 341 -5.59 11.23 -7.83
N GLY A 342 -4.32 11.12 -8.28
CA GLY A 342 -3.31 12.15 -8.14
C GLY A 342 -3.26 13.11 -9.32
N ARG A 343 -2.35 14.09 -9.22
CA ARG A 343 -1.96 14.94 -10.35
C ARG A 343 -0.45 15.11 -10.34
N ASN A 344 0.23 14.55 -11.32
CA ASN A 344 1.67 14.50 -11.34
C ASN A 344 2.27 15.87 -11.73
N ALA A 345 3.02 16.50 -10.82
CA ALA A 345 3.65 17.80 -11.05
C ALA A 345 4.67 17.79 -12.21
N LEU A 346 5.24 16.63 -12.55
CA LEU A 346 6.17 16.49 -13.69
C LEU A 346 5.47 16.74 -15.02
N TRP A 347 4.18 16.45 -15.14
CA TRP A 347 3.43 16.66 -16.38
C TRP A 347 3.35 18.14 -16.75
N ASP A 348 2.96 18.97 -15.79
CA ASP A 348 2.86 20.41 -16.00
C ASP A 348 4.25 21.05 -16.19
N LEU A 349 5.27 20.60 -15.44
CA LEU A 349 6.64 21.05 -15.62
C LEU A 349 7.17 20.72 -17.04
N ALA A 350 6.93 19.50 -17.52
CA ALA A 350 7.34 19.05 -18.84
C ALA A 350 6.56 19.75 -19.96
N ALA A 351 5.26 19.99 -19.79
CA ALA A 351 4.44 20.76 -20.72
C ALA A 351 5.00 22.17 -20.90
N VAL A 352 5.37 22.86 -19.81
CA VAL A 352 6.03 24.17 -19.88
C VAL A 352 7.38 24.08 -20.56
N ALA A 353 8.24 23.15 -20.11
CA ALA A 353 9.60 23.00 -20.65
C ALA A 353 9.64 22.71 -22.16
N SER A 354 8.69 21.92 -22.67
CA SER A 354 8.63 21.53 -24.10
C SER A 354 8.38 22.69 -25.06
N ARG A 355 7.85 23.82 -24.57
CA ARG A 355 7.62 25.05 -25.36
C ARG A 355 8.70 26.12 -25.21
N LEU A 356 9.73 25.85 -24.39
CA LEU A 356 10.83 26.78 -24.16
C LEU A 356 12.01 26.49 -25.10
N PRO A 357 12.80 27.51 -25.48
CA PRO A 357 14.03 27.34 -26.26
C PRO A 357 15.16 26.78 -25.38
N LEU A 358 14.98 25.55 -24.89
CA LEU A 358 15.99 24.88 -24.07
C LEU A 358 17.21 24.53 -24.91
N GLU A 359 18.40 24.69 -24.31
CA GLU A 359 19.66 24.19 -24.89
C GLU A 359 19.57 22.68 -25.10
N ASP A 360 20.10 22.21 -26.24
CA ASP A 360 20.09 20.79 -26.56
C ASP A 360 20.95 19.99 -25.58
N GLY A 361 20.43 18.86 -25.11
CA GLY A 361 21.09 18.02 -24.10
C GLY A 361 20.10 17.03 -23.48
N GLY A 362 20.58 16.18 -22.57
CA GLY A 362 19.75 15.15 -21.94
C GLY A 362 18.60 15.71 -21.11
N ALA A 363 18.76 16.88 -20.47
CA ALA A 363 17.68 17.50 -19.71
C ALA A 363 16.49 17.90 -20.60
N LYS A 364 16.76 18.50 -21.77
CA LYS A 364 15.73 18.81 -22.76
C LYS A 364 15.07 17.53 -23.29
N ALA A 365 15.88 16.51 -23.60
CA ALA A 365 15.38 15.24 -24.10
C ALA A 365 14.46 14.54 -23.08
N MET A 366 14.84 14.50 -21.80
CA MET A 366 14.03 13.90 -20.73
C MET A 366 12.73 14.67 -20.49
N LEU A 367 12.76 16.00 -20.46
CA LEU A 367 11.55 16.82 -20.31
C LEU A 367 10.62 16.68 -21.52
N GLY A 368 11.17 16.60 -22.73
CA GLY A 368 10.40 16.29 -23.94
C GLY A 368 9.79 14.89 -23.91
N LEU A 369 10.52 13.90 -23.39
CA LEU A 369 10.02 12.54 -23.19
C LEU A 369 8.85 12.50 -22.20
N LEU A 370 8.98 13.19 -21.05
CA LEU A 370 7.89 13.31 -20.07
C LEU A 370 6.61 13.88 -20.71
N ALA A 371 6.74 14.97 -21.48
CA ALA A 371 5.59 15.60 -22.14
C ALA A 371 4.96 14.68 -23.20
N SER A 372 5.78 13.95 -23.96
CA SER A 372 5.29 13.14 -25.09
C SER A 372 4.81 11.74 -24.69
N HIS A 373 5.40 11.12 -23.66
CA HIS A 373 5.17 9.71 -23.31
C HIS A 373 4.56 9.46 -21.92
N PHE A 374 4.51 10.46 -21.03
CA PHE A 374 3.97 10.28 -19.67
C PHE A 374 2.83 11.25 -19.33
N ASP A 375 2.82 12.48 -19.85
CA ASP A 375 1.76 13.47 -19.55
C ASP A 375 0.37 12.92 -19.90
N GLY A 376 -0.50 12.78 -18.89
CA GLY A 376 -1.86 12.27 -19.04
C GLY A 376 -1.97 10.78 -19.36
N ASP A 377 -0.89 10.00 -19.30
CA ASP A 377 -0.91 8.56 -19.53
C ASP A 377 -0.35 7.79 -18.33
N VAL A 378 -1.25 7.37 -17.45
CA VAL A 378 -0.92 6.47 -16.33
C VAL A 378 -1.06 5.00 -16.71
N TRP A 379 -1.36 4.67 -17.96
CA TRP A 379 -1.66 3.31 -18.40
C TRP A 379 -0.59 2.72 -19.33
N GLY A 380 0.51 3.44 -19.54
CA GLY A 380 1.62 3.03 -20.37
C GLY A 380 1.27 2.84 -21.84
N GLN A 381 0.21 3.49 -22.33
CA GLN A 381 -0.21 3.42 -23.74
C GLN A 381 0.83 4.05 -24.66
N LYS A 382 1.33 5.23 -24.31
CA LYS A 382 2.32 6.00 -25.07
C LYS A 382 3.69 5.33 -25.07
N LEU A 383 4.00 4.57 -24.02
CA LEU A 383 5.20 3.73 -23.96
C LEU A 383 5.01 2.37 -24.68
N GLY A 384 3.79 2.06 -25.16
CA GLY A 384 3.43 0.80 -25.77
C GLY A 384 3.59 -0.40 -24.83
N LEU A 385 3.31 -0.20 -23.54
CA LEU A 385 3.36 -1.21 -22.47
C LEU A 385 1.95 -1.69 -22.07
N ALA A 386 0.90 -0.93 -22.39
CA ALA A 386 -0.46 -1.16 -21.94
C ALA A 386 -0.96 -2.59 -22.18
N TYR A 387 -1.53 -3.18 -21.13
CA TYR A 387 -2.32 -4.40 -21.15
C TYR A 387 -3.18 -4.43 -19.88
N GLU A 388 -4.09 -5.39 -19.79
CA GLU A 388 -5.02 -5.52 -18.66
C GLU A 388 -5.30 -6.98 -18.32
N ASP A 389 -5.79 -7.18 -17.11
CA ASP A 389 -6.30 -8.43 -16.59
C ASP A 389 -7.73 -8.21 -16.04
N PRO A 390 -8.67 -9.16 -16.21
CA PRO A 390 -10.04 -9.00 -15.73
C PRO A 390 -10.20 -8.79 -14.22
N LEU A 391 -9.30 -9.35 -13.40
CA LEU A 391 -9.35 -9.22 -11.94
C LEU A 391 -8.50 -8.04 -11.44
N MET A 392 -7.32 -7.87 -12.02
CA MET A 392 -6.30 -6.90 -11.57
C MET A 392 -6.39 -5.54 -12.27
N GLY A 393 -7.17 -5.44 -13.34
CA GLY A 393 -7.29 -4.24 -14.15
C GLY A 393 -6.05 -3.98 -15.01
N ARG A 394 -5.87 -2.71 -15.37
CA ARG A 394 -4.84 -2.25 -16.32
C ARG A 394 -3.48 -2.12 -15.65
N LEU A 395 -2.41 -2.31 -16.43
CA LEU A 395 -1.06 -1.88 -16.07
C LEU A 395 -1.08 -0.38 -15.74
N LEU A 396 -0.61 -0.04 -14.54
CA LEU A 396 -0.40 1.34 -14.13
C LEU A 396 1.08 1.70 -14.29
N VAL A 397 1.39 2.85 -14.87
CA VAL A 397 2.77 3.34 -15.12
C VAL A 397 2.86 4.81 -14.70
N THR A 398 3.77 5.15 -13.79
CA THR A 398 3.93 6.51 -13.30
C THR A 398 5.39 6.95 -13.24
N ALA A 399 5.66 8.14 -13.78
CA ALA A 399 6.94 8.81 -13.65
C ALA A 399 6.99 9.53 -12.29
N ASP A 400 7.77 9.03 -11.34
CA ASP A 400 7.63 9.43 -9.93
C ASP A 400 8.86 10.14 -9.36
N LEU A 401 10.02 10.00 -9.98
CA LEU A 401 11.24 10.60 -9.46
C LEU A 401 12.07 11.20 -10.57
N LEU A 402 12.23 12.52 -10.58
CA LEU A 402 13.12 13.21 -11.52
C LEU A 402 14.26 13.85 -10.74
N ARG A 403 15.50 13.63 -11.17
CA ARG A 403 16.70 14.22 -10.55
C ARG A 403 17.72 14.64 -11.61
N LEU A 404 18.34 15.80 -11.41
CA LEU A 404 19.58 16.21 -12.07
C LEU A 404 20.70 16.27 -11.03
N GLU A 405 21.59 15.30 -11.07
CA GLU A 405 22.70 15.18 -10.12
C GLU A 405 23.98 14.81 -10.85
N LYS A 406 25.10 15.45 -10.49
CA LYS A 406 26.44 15.15 -11.05
C LYS A 406 26.47 15.10 -12.59
N GLY A 407 25.69 15.96 -13.24
CA GLY A 407 25.63 16.04 -14.71
C GLY A 407 24.77 14.94 -15.36
N LYS A 408 23.96 14.20 -14.61
CA LYS A 408 23.08 13.16 -15.11
C LYS A 408 21.62 13.45 -14.75
N VAL A 409 20.72 13.23 -15.69
CA VAL A 409 19.28 13.29 -15.47
C VAL A 409 18.73 11.88 -15.36
N THR A 410 18.05 11.57 -14.25
CA THR A 410 17.42 10.27 -14.03
C THR A 410 15.92 10.46 -13.81
N LEU A 411 15.12 9.65 -14.50
CA LEU A 411 13.68 9.51 -14.31
C LEU A 411 13.36 8.11 -13.78
N GLY A 412 12.95 8.02 -12.52
CA GLY A 412 12.41 6.82 -11.90
C GLY A 412 10.92 6.65 -12.22
N ILE A 413 10.57 5.44 -12.62
CA ILE A 413 9.23 5.04 -13.06
C ILE A 413 8.76 3.86 -12.20
N ASN A 414 7.58 4.00 -11.62
CA ASN A 414 6.87 2.94 -10.90
C ASN A 414 5.86 2.29 -11.84
N MET A 415 5.69 0.97 -11.74
CA MET A 415 4.55 0.31 -12.38
C MET A 415 3.88 -0.70 -11.46
N ARG A 416 2.56 -0.82 -11.61
CA ARG A 416 1.75 -1.86 -10.97
C ARG A 416 1.31 -2.83 -12.05
N ARG A 417 2.01 -3.96 -12.09
CA ARG A 417 1.94 -4.98 -13.13
C ARG A 417 0.81 -5.99 -12.81
N PRO A 418 -0.29 -6.05 -13.59
CA PRO A 418 -1.27 -7.12 -13.46
C PRO A 418 -0.72 -8.44 -14.02
N GLN A 419 -1.37 -9.56 -13.71
CA GLN A 419 -1.07 -10.84 -14.36
C GLN A 419 -1.34 -10.81 -15.86
N GLY A 420 -0.82 -11.80 -16.60
CA GLY A 420 -1.05 -11.96 -18.04
C GLY A 420 0.24 -12.07 -18.84
N LYS A 421 1.25 -11.24 -18.55
CA LYS A 421 2.63 -11.43 -19.02
C LYS A 421 3.46 -11.98 -17.89
N ASP A 422 4.29 -12.98 -18.12
CA ASP A 422 5.32 -13.40 -17.16
C ASP A 422 6.50 -12.40 -17.13
N ALA A 423 7.46 -12.61 -16.23
CA ALA A 423 8.58 -11.69 -16.06
C ALA A 423 9.42 -11.55 -17.34
N ALA A 424 9.62 -12.62 -18.11
CA ALA A 424 10.39 -12.58 -19.34
C ALA A 424 9.69 -11.77 -20.44
N ALA A 425 8.39 -12.03 -20.67
CA ALA A 425 7.58 -11.31 -21.65
C ALA A 425 7.40 -9.83 -21.28
N PHE A 426 7.30 -9.52 -19.98
CA PHE A 426 7.23 -8.13 -19.52
C PHE A 426 8.58 -7.41 -19.68
N ASN A 427 9.71 -8.06 -19.37
CA ASN A 427 11.04 -7.51 -19.64
C ASN A 427 11.25 -7.24 -21.14
N ALA A 428 10.84 -8.15 -22.02
CA ALA A 428 10.89 -7.92 -23.46
C ALA A 428 10.05 -6.70 -23.90
N SER A 429 8.92 -6.45 -23.21
CA SER A 429 8.09 -5.25 -23.44
C SER A 429 8.81 -3.97 -22.98
N LEU A 430 9.50 -4.00 -21.84
CA LEU A 430 10.34 -2.89 -21.36
C LEU A 430 11.51 -2.63 -22.31
N ASP A 431 12.17 -3.66 -22.83
CA ASP A 431 13.26 -3.52 -23.80
C ASP A 431 12.78 -2.85 -25.09
N ALA A 432 11.57 -3.21 -25.55
CA ALA A 432 10.93 -2.56 -26.69
C ALA A 432 10.58 -1.09 -26.39
N ALA A 433 10.09 -0.79 -25.18
CA ALA A 433 9.84 0.58 -24.75
C ALA A 433 11.14 1.40 -24.68
N ALA A 434 12.22 0.85 -24.12
CA ALA A 434 13.54 1.48 -24.06
C ALA A 434 14.09 1.83 -25.45
N ARG A 435 13.95 0.91 -26.43
CA ARG A 435 14.33 1.17 -27.82
C ARG A 435 13.54 2.33 -28.44
N ARG A 436 12.21 2.34 -28.26
CA ARG A 436 11.36 3.45 -28.73
C ARG A 436 11.73 4.79 -28.11
N VAL A 437 12.04 4.80 -26.81
CA VAL A 437 12.52 5.99 -26.09
C VAL A 437 13.85 6.49 -26.65
N ALA A 438 14.80 5.58 -26.87
CA ALA A 438 16.10 5.93 -27.44
C ALA A 438 15.93 6.50 -28.86
N GLU A 439 15.14 5.85 -29.73
CA GLU A 439 14.84 6.35 -31.07
C GLU A 439 14.19 7.73 -31.04
N ALA A 440 13.16 7.92 -30.22
CA ALA A 440 12.43 9.19 -30.09
C ALA A 440 13.29 10.35 -29.57
N THR A 441 14.40 10.06 -28.89
CA THR A 441 15.30 11.07 -28.31
C THR A 441 16.64 11.20 -29.05
N GLY A 442 16.80 10.48 -30.17
CA GLY A 442 18.06 10.43 -30.92
C GLY A 442 19.21 9.84 -30.10
N GLY A 443 18.92 8.82 -29.28
CA GLY A 443 19.85 8.12 -28.42
C GLY A 443 20.21 8.84 -27.11
N ARG A 444 19.66 10.03 -26.85
CA ARG A 444 20.02 10.82 -25.66
C ARG A 444 19.47 10.24 -24.36
N VAL A 445 18.26 9.68 -24.40
CA VAL A 445 17.66 8.99 -23.26
C VAL A 445 17.77 7.50 -23.49
N HIS A 446 18.32 6.79 -22.51
CA HIS A 446 18.46 5.35 -22.51
C HIS A 446 17.96 4.77 -21.19
N GLU A 447 17.82 3.46 -21.13
CA GLU A 447 17.51 2.79 -19.87
C GLU A 447 18.65 2.93 -18.86
N GLY A 448 18.28 3.25 -17.62
CA GLY A 448 19.19 3.29 -16.49
C GLY A 448 19.37 1.94 -15.78
N LYS A 449 20.21 1.95 -14.75
CA LYS A 449 20.43 0.77 -13.90
C LYS A 449 19.27 0.56 -12.92
N GLY A 450 19.20 -0.64 -12.34
CA GLY A 450 18.29 -0.93 -11.24
C GLY A 450 16.86 -1.28 -11.64
N ARG A 451 16.65 -1.75 -12.89
CA ARG A 451 15.37 -2.36 -13.28
C ARG A 451 15.04 -3.50 -12.32
N TYR A 452 13.83 -3.49 -11.79
CA TYR A 452 13.24 -4.57 -11.02
C TYR A 452 11.85 -4.89 -11.57
N VAL A 453 11.57 -6.16 -11.83
CA VAL A 453 10.27 -6.64 -12.32
C VAL A 453 9.77 -7.72 -11.37
N GLY A 454 8.95 -7.32 -10.40
CA GLY A 454 8.30 -8.23 -9.48
C GLY A 454 7.07 -8.90 -10.11
N ASP A 455 6.79 -10.13 -9.67
CA ASP A 455 5.62 -10.86 -10.12
C ASP A 455 4.35 -10.46 -9.35
N PRO A 456 3.19 -10.43 -10.04
CA PRO A 456 1.91 -10.34 -9.37
C PRO A 456 1.67 -11.59 -8.54
N HIS A 457 0.99 -11.42 -7.43
CA HIS A 457 0.49 -12.52 -6.62
C HIS A 457 -0.98 -12.75 -6.93
N VAL A 458 -1.37 -14.00 -7.16
CA VAL A 458 -2.73 -14.37 -7.52
C VAL A 458 -3.07 -15.71 -6.87
N ALA A 459 -4.10 -15.72 -6.03
CA ALA A 459 -4.72 -16.93 -5.51
C ALA A 459 -5.56 -17.61 -6.60
N ASP A 460 -5.94 -18.88 -6.40
CA ASP A 460 -6.87 -19.56 -7.30
C ASP A 460 -8.31 -19.05 -7.06
N PRO A 461 -8.91 -18.24 -7.96
CA PRO A 461 -10.22 -17.65 -7.70
C PRO A 461 -11.35 -18.69 -7.68
N SER A 462 -11.12 -19.87 -8.28
CA SER A 462 -12.03 -21.01 -8.29
C SER A 462 -11.75 -22.02 -7.17
N GLY A 463 -10.63 -21.84 -6.47
CA GLY A 463 -10.13 -22.77 -5.46
C GLY A 463 -10.96 -22.74 -4.15
N PRO A 464 -10.80 -23.78 -3.31
CA PRO A 464 -11.56 -23.93 -2.07
C PRO A 464 -11.32 -22.79 -1.07
N LEU A 465 -10.12 -22.20 -1.05
CA LEU A 465 -9.81 -21.08 -0.15
C LEU A 465 -10.66 -19.84 -0.48
N VAL A 466 -10.61 -19.38 -1.73
CA VAL A 466 -11.33 -18.19 -2.20
C VAL A 466 -12.84 -18.40 -2.13
N THR A 467 -13.33 -19.52 -2.67
CA THR A 467 -14.78 -19.78 -2.76
C THR A 467 -15.44 -19.92 -1.39
N THR A 468 -14.76 -20.54 -0.42
CA THR A 468 -15.28 -20.71 0.95
C THR A 468 -15.31 -19.39 1.71
N LEU A 469 -14.23 -18.60 1.67
CA LEU A 469 -14.17 -17.31 2.35
C LEU A 469 -15.17 -16.30 1.77
N LEU A 470 -15.31 -16.26 0.45
CA LEU A 470 -16.37 -15.47 -0.18
C LEU A 470 -17.76 -15.96 0.21
N GLY A 471 -17.98 -17.27 0.29
CA GLY A 471 -19.25 -17.83 0.78
C GLY A 471 -19.59 -17.37 2.20
N ILE A 472 -18.59 -17.41 3.10
CA ILE A 472 -18.71 -16.91 4.48
C ILE A 472 -19.06 -15.41 4.48
N TYR A 473 -18.34 -14.60 3.71
CA TYR A 473 -18.60 -13.16 3.62
C TYR A 473 -20.00 -12.88 3.08
N ARG A 474 -20.39 -13.47 1.94
CA ARG A 474 -21.70 -13.30 1.30
C ARG A 474 -22.84 -13.60 2.27
N GLN A 475 -22.71 -14.68 3.03
CA GLN A 475 -23.71 -15.08 4.01
C GLN A 475 -23.77 -14.14 5.21
N GLN A 476 -22.63 -13.84 5.85
CA GLN A 476 -22.61 -13.06 7.09
C GLN A 476 -22.87 -11.56 6.86
N MET A 477 -22.45 -11.03 5.71
CA MET A 477 -22.66 -9.63 5.34
C MET A 477 -23.92 -9.42 4.50
N SER A 478 -24.69 -10.48 4.23
CA SER A 478 -25.89 -10.44 3.37
C SER A 478 -25.64 -9.79 2.00
N ASP A 479 -24.47 -10.04 1.42
CA ASP A 479 -24.02 -9.49 0.14
C ASP A 479 -23.78 -10.63 -0.87
N PRO A 480 -24.81 -11.11 -1.58
CA PRO A 480 -24.67 -12.22 -2.52
C PRO A 480 -23.81 -11.88 -3.75
N GLN A 481 -23.53 -10.59 -4.00
CA GLN A 481 -22.75 -10.13 -5.16
C GLN A 481 -21.26 -9.91 -4.82
N ALA A 482 -20.87 -10.07 -3.55
CA ALA A 482 -19.47 -9.97 -3.15
C ALA A 482 -18.58 -10.87 -4.03
N ALA A 483 -17.55 -10.28 -4.63
CA ALA A 483 -16.64 -10.91 -5.57
C ALA A 483 -15.20 -10.70 -5.09
N PRO A 484 -14.24 -11.57 -5.47
CA PRO A 484 -12.84 -11.36 -5.10
C PRO A 484 -12.34 -10.04 -5.70
N ARG A 485 -11.50 -9.35 -4.95
CA ARG A 485 -10.86 -8.10 -5.35
C ARG A 485 -9.38 -8.32 -5.66
N SER A 486 -8.81 -7.34 -6.34
CA SER A 486 -7.38 -7.15 -6.44
C SER A 486 -6.98 -5.83 -5.78
N VAL A 487 -5.74 -5.75 -5.34
CA VAL A 487 -5.10 -4.50 -4.92
C VAL A 487 -3.81 -4.30 -5.67
N ARG A 488 -3.36 -3.05 -5.75
CA ARG A 488 -2.07 -2.70 -6.37
C ARG A 488 -0.95 -2.50 -5.32
N GLY A 489 -1.31 -2.48 -4.04
CA GLY A 489 -0.39 -2.60 -2.91
C GLY A 489 0.06 -4.04 -2.71
N GLY A 490 0.78 -4.30 -1.63
CA GLY A 490 1.15 -5.65 -1.22
C GLY A 490 0.91 -5.85 0.27
N THR A 491 0.68 -7.09 0.66
CA THR A 491 0.69 -7.56 2.06
C THR A 491 1.57 -8.81 2.14
N TYR A 492 1.77 -9.37 3.34
CA TYR A 492 2.45 -10.64 3.47
C TYR A 492 1.78 -11.83 2.75
N ALA A 493 0.51 -11.74 2.34
CA ALA A 493 -0.13 -12.80 1.56
C ALA A 493 0.71 -13.19 0.34
N ARG A 494 1.35 -12.23 -0.34
CA ARG A 494 2.13 -12.51 -1.56
C ARG A 494 3.37 -13.37 -1.35
N LEU A 495 3.83 -13.50 -0.11
CA LEU A 495 4.99 -14.32 0.23
C LEU A 495 4.62 -15.81 0.32
N PHE A 496 3.32 -16.12 0.42
CA PHE A 496 2.83 -17.47 0.60
C PHE A 496 2.10 -17.97 -0.67
N PRO A 497 2.41 -19.18 -1.16
CA PRO A 497 1.79 -19.69 -2.38
C PRO A 497 0.26 -19.68 -2.33
N ARG A 498 -0.37 -18.92 -3.25
CA ARG A 498 -1.83 -18.79 -3.41
C ARG A 498 -2.59 -18.33 -2.16
N ALA A 499 -1.92 -17.65 -1.22
CA ALA A 499 -2.59 -17.05 -0.08
C ALA A 499 -3.53 -15.91 -0.49
N VAL A 500 -4.42 -15.51 0.40
CA VAL A 500 -5.38 -14.42 0.20
C VAL A 500 -5.32 -13.46 1.37
N ASP A 501 -5.83 -12.24 1.18
CA ASP A 501 -6.20 -11.38 2.31
C ASP A 501 -7.71 -11.43 2.55
N PHE A 502 -8.12 -11.42 3.81
CA PHE A 502 -9.52 -11.49 4.22
C PHE A 502 -9.83 -10.53 5.37
N GLY A 503 -9.93 -9.24 5.03
CA GLY A 503 -10.12 -8.15 5.99
C GLY A 503 -8.79 -7.60 6.52
N PRO A 504 -8.82 -6.61 7.42
CA PRO A 504 -10.01 -6.17 8.17
C PRO A 504 -10.84 -5.05 7.52
N ASP A 505 -10.38 -4.46 6.42
CA ASP A 505 -10.99 -3.23 5.89
C ASP A 505 -12.31 -3.48 5.15
N PHE A 506 -13.40 -2.84 5.59
CA PHE A 506 -14.74 -3.07 5.04
C PHE A 506 -15.05 -2.11 3.87
N PRO A 507 -15.70 -2.59 2.79
CA PRO A 507 -16.10 -1.73 1.69
C PRO A 507 -16.96 -0.54 2.12
N GLY A 508 -16.55 0.66 1.74
CA GLY A 508 -17.27 1.91 2.01
C GLY A 508 -16.95 2.55 3.36
N ASP A 509 -16.18 1.88 4.22
CA ASP A 509 -15.69 2.48 5.45
C ASP A 509 -14.47 3.36 5.20
N LEU A 510 -14.22 4.29 6.13
CA LEU A 510 -12.97 5.03 6.15
C LEU A 510 -11.87 4.12 6.72
N TYR A 511 -10.88 3.79 5.90
CA TYR A 511 -9.65 3.18 6.37
C TYR A 511 -8.87 4.18 7.22
N THR A 512 -8.52 3.81 8.44
CA THR A 512 -7.83 4.67 9.42
C THR A 512 -6.39 4.24 9.68
N GLY A 513 -5.97 3.09 9.16
CA GLY A 513 -4.59 2.62 9.26
C GLY A 513 -3.63 3.70 8.75
N HIS A 514 -2.48 3.80 9.42
CA HIS A 514 -1.43 4.79 9.19
C HIS A 514 -1.80 6.25 9.51
N ALA A 515 -3.08 6.61 9.53
CA ALA A 515 -3.54 7.96 9.82
C ALA A 515 -3.35 8.34 11.31
N PRO A 516 -3.31 9.65 11.62
CA PRO A 516 -3.51 10.12 12.99
C PRO A 516 -4.89 9.75 13.52
N ASP A 517 -5.02 9.60 14.84
CA ASP A 517 -6.25 9.17 15.50
C ASP A 517 -6.79 7.82 14.98
N GLU A 518 -5.90 6.89 14.56
CA GLU A 518 -6.29 5.55 14.09
C GLU A 518 -7.24 4.88 15.09
N PHE A 519 -8.29 4.27 14.55
CA PHE A 519 -9.28 3.52 15.32
C PHE A 519 -9.88 2.37 14.51
N VAL A 520 -10.33 1.35 15.22
CA VAL A 520 -11.30 0.39 14.70
C VAL A 520 -12.65 0.61 15.39
N SER A 521 -13.75 0.54 14.63
CA SER A 521 -15.07 0.59 15.26
C SER A 521 -15.37 -0.74 15.94
N LEU A 522 -16.03 -0.70 17.10
CA LEU A 522 -16.36 -1.92 17.84
C LEU A 522 -17.33 -2.81 17.06
N GLU A 523 -18.21 -2.20 16.25
CA GLU A 523 -19.11 -2.92 15.35
C GLU A 523 -18.34 -3.68 14.26
N ARG A 524 -17.41 -3.02 13.56
CA ARG A 524 -16.60 -3.69 12.52
C ARG A 524 -15.66 -4.71 13.11
N LEU A 525 -15.13 -4.47 14.31
CA LEU A 525 -14.31 -5.44 15.03
C LEU A 525 -15.10 -6.71 15.38
N ASP A 526 -16.37 -6.58 15.77
CA ASP A 526 -17.26 -7.74 15.99
C ASP A 526 -17.55 -8.47 14.67
N GLN A 527 -17.87 -7.76 13.59
CA GLN A 527 -18.10 -8.35 12.28
C GLN A 527 -16.85 -9.08 11.74
N LEU A 528 -15.67 -8.46 11.83
CA LEU A 528 -14.38 -9.09 11.52
C LEU A 528 -14.19 -10.38 12.32
N THR A 529 -14.42 -10.32 13.64
CA THR A 529 -14.26 -11.48 14.52
C THR A 529 -15.18 -12.64 14.11
N ARG A 530 -16.42 -12.35 13.69
CA ARG A 530 -17.37 -13.37 13.20
C ARG A 530 -16.98 -13.97 11.85
N LEU A 531 -16.47 -13.14 10.93
CA LEU A 531 -15.95 -13.59 9.64
C LEU A 531 -14.74 -14.52 9.84
N LEU A 532 -13.82 -14.14 10.72
CA LEU A 532 -12.66 -14.96 11.09
C LEU A 532 -13.07 -16.23 11.85
N ALA A 533 -14.14 -16.19 12.67
CA ALA A 533 -14.71 -17.39 13.29
C ALA A 533 -15.23 -18.37 12.23
N GLY A 534 -15.88 -17.86 11.18
CA GLY A 534 -16.30 -18.65 10.03
C GLY A 534 -15.11 -19.26 9.28
N ALA A 535 -14.06 -18.49 9.03
CA ALA A 535 -12.84 -18.96 8.37
C ALA A 535 -12.14 -20.06 9.20
N MET A 536 -11.95 -19.83 10.51
CA MET A 536 -11.43 -20.84 11.43
C MET A 536 -12.32 -22.08 11.45
N GLY A 537 -13.63 -21.89 11.49
CA GLY A 537 -14.64 -22.93 11.37
C GLY A 537 -14.42 -23.85 10.16
N ALA A 538 -14.14 -23.24 9.00
CA ALA A 538 -14.00 -23.92 7.72
C ALA A 538 -12.63 -24.60 7.54
N PHE A 539 -11.54 -24.00 8.03
CA PHE A 539 -10.18 -24.44 7.70
C PHE A 539 -9.38 -25.05 8.86
N ALA A 540 -9.78 -24.83 10.11
CA ALA A 540 -9.07 -25.39 11.26
C ALA A 540 -9.67 -26.73 11.76
N PHE A 541 -10.97 -26.97 11.55
CA PHE A 541 -11.67 -28.13 12.12
C PHE A 541 -12.08 -29.18 11.09
N THR A 542 -11.91 -28.89 9.79
CA THR A 542 -12.21 -29.84 8.73
C THR A 542 -10.99 -30.70 8.44
N ALA A 543 -11.19 -31.99 8.26
CA ALA A 543 -10.10 -32.85 7.78
C ALA A 543 -9.73 -32.45 6.35
N PRO A 544 -8.44 -32.50 5.96
CA PRO A 544 -8.06 -32.30 4.57
C PRO A 544 -8.80 -33.34 3.71
N PRO A 545 -9.25 -32.98 2.48
CA PRO A 545 -9.76 -33.99 1.56
C PRO A 545 -8.69 -35.08 1.35
N LYS A 546 -9.13 -36.35 1.40
CA LYS A 546 -8.26 -37.52 1.23
C LYS A 546 -7.67 -37.62 -0.16
#